data_AF-A0A1N7PSP5-F1
#
_entry.id   AF-A0A1N7PSP5-F1
#
_cell.length_a   1.000
_cell.length_b   1.000
_cell.length_c   1.000
_cell.angle_alpha   90.00
_cell.angle_beta   90.00
_cell.angle_gamma   90.00
#
_symmetry.space_group_name_H-M   'P 1'
#
loop_
_entity.id
_entity.type
_entity.pdbx_description
1 polymer ?
#
loop_
_entity_poly.entity_id
_entity_poly.type
_entity_poly.pdbx_seq_one_letter_code
_entity_poly.pdbx_strand_id
1 'polypeptide(L)'
;MTQAVRAGADPDLFLHTPMLDETLLHLAVLDRHARLGPLHAWRARCVALMAEVDGALLARNVTPEQAHRLRLSHALLLDDATLASCPEPMRKEWQDATLCRIELGEPDAADVVLAHLDALARHPDRGGAWLNWYARLFAAGLLRRRPDAIQRCRQVNERLREAWPWACGEEQGSD
;
A
#
# COMPACT_ATOMS: atom_id res chain seq x y z
N MET A 1 34.51 9.96 15.34
CA MET A 1 33.65 8.80 15.66
C MET A 1 32.36 8.97 14.87
N THR A 2 32.27 8.34 13.72
CA THR A 2 31.18 8.50 12.76
C THR A 2 30.03 7.59 13.18
N GLN A 3 28.95 8.17 13.70
CA GLN A 3 27.74 7.44 14.03
C GLN A 3 27.03 7.10 12.71
N ALA A 4 27.16 5.84 12.28
CA ALA A 4 26.44 5.33 11.13
C ALA A 4 24.95 5.36 11.44
N VAL A 5 24.22 6.26 10.78
CA VAL A 5 22.76 6.30 10.76
C VAL A 5 22.27 4.95 10.24
N ARG A 6 21.73 4.12 11.14
CA ARG A 6 20.99 2.90 10.77
C ARG A 6 19.69 3.35 10.10
N ALA A 7 19.73 3.57 8.79
CA ALA A 7 18.56 3.72 7.94
C ALA A 7 17.89 2.36 7.67
N GLY A 8 17.56 1.64 8.74
CA GLY A 8 16.61 0.53 8.70
C GLY A 8 15.35 1.05 9.38
N ALA A 9 14.22 1.06 8.66
CA ALA A 9 12.94 1.25 9.34
C ALA A 9 12.86 0.22 10.48
N ASP A 10 12.41 0.65 11.66
CA ASP A 10 12.19 -0.23 12.79
C ASP A 10 11.34 -1.43 12.32
N PRO A 11 11.78 -2.68 12.50
CA PRO A 11 11.01 -3.86 12.10
C PRO A 11 9.58 -3.83 12.66
N ASP A 12 9.37 -3.24 13.85
CA ASP A 12 8.06 -3.15 14.50
C ASP A 12 7.15 -2.04 13.94
N LEU A 13 7.67 -1.12 13.12
CA LEU A 13 6.95 0.05 12.58
C LEU A 13 5.70 -0.35 11.77
N PHE A 14 5.75 -1.51 11.11
CA PHE A 14 4.71 -1.99 10.19
C PHE A 14 4.17 -3.38 10.53
N LEU A 15 4.62 -4.02 11.62
CA LEU A 15 4.21 -5.38 12.00
C LEU A 15 2.85 -5.43 12.71
N HIS A 16 2.46 -4.36 13.42
CA HIS A 16 1.19 -4.29 14.14
C HIS A 16 0.51 -2.94 13.98
N THR A 17 -0.17 -2.73 12.84
CA THR A 17 -0.99 -1.53 12.72
C THR A 17 -2.38 -1.77 12.14
N PRO A 18 -3.45 -1.34 12.86
CA PRO A 18 -4.79 -1.16 12.30
C PRO A 18 -4.88 -0.01 11.28
N MET A 19 -3.74 0.55 10.84
CA MET A 19 -3.65 1.71 9.95
C MET A 19 -4.35 1.51 8.61
N LEU A 20 -4.43 0.26 8.15
CA LEU A 20 -5.15 -0.09 6.93
C LEU A 20 -6.53 -0.69 7.21
N ASP A 21 -6.91 -0.97 8.45
CA ASP A 21 -8.09 -1.81 8.72
C ASP A 21 -9.37 -1.15 8.20
N GLU A 22 -9.54 0.14 8.43
CA GLU A 22 -10.65 0.92 7.87
C GLU A 22 -10.61 0.96 6.33
N THR A 23 -9.42 1.12 5.75
CA THR A 23 -9.25 1.06 4.29
C THR A 23 -9.66 -0.31 3.75
N LEU A 24 -9.12 -1.39 4.33
CA LEU A 24 -9.38 -2.76 3.92
C LEU A 24 -10.86 -3.11 4.05
N LEU A 25 -11.53 -2.66 5.11
CA LEU A 25 -12.97 -2.81 5.28
C LEU A 25 -13.74 -2.13 4.14
N HIS A 26 -13.41 -0.88 3.81
CA HIS A 26 -14.07 -0.14 2.73
C HIS A 26 -13.82 -0.79 1.36
N LEU A 27 -12.60 -1.26 1.11
CA LEU A 27 -12.27 -1.98 -0.11
C LEU A 27 -13.01 -3.32 -0.21
N ALA A 28 -13.15 -4.05 0.90
CA ALA A 28 -13.89 -5.32 0.91
C ALA A 28 -15.40 -5.10 0.66
N VAL A 29 -15.98 -4.02 1.20
CA VAL A 29 -17.37 -3.63 0.92
C VAL A 29 -17.53 -3.28 -0.56
N LEU A 30 -16.57 -2.52 -1.12
CA LEU A 30 -16.58 -2.14 -2.54
C LEU A 30 -16.49 -3.36 -3.47
N ASP A 31 -15.63 -4.33 -3.15
CA ASP A 31 -15.42 -5.56 -3.92
C ASP A 31 -16.68 -6.46 -3.95
N ARG A 32 -17.48 -6.47 -2.88
CA ARG A 32 -18.75 -7.23 -2.78
C ARG A 32 -19.94 -6.60 -3.52
N HIS A 33 -19.68 -5.86 -4.59
CA HIS A 33 -20.68 -5.22 -5.45
C HIS A 33 -21.53 -4.13 -4.78
N ALA A 34 -21.04 -3.50 -3.71
CA ALA A 34 -21.66 -2.27 -3.25
C ALA A 34 -21.64 -1.25 -4.39
N ARG A 35 -22.81 -0.68 -4.73
CA ARG A 35 -22.87 0.39 -5.71
C ARG A 35 -22.12 1.58 -5.13
N LEU A 36 -21.08 2.00 -5.85
CA LEU A 36 -20.39 3.25 -5.58
C LEU A 36 -21.44 4.38 -5.60
N GLY A 37 -21.51 5.13 -4.51
CA GLY A 37 -22.31 6.33 -4.42
C GLY A 37 -21.76 7.44 -5.33
N PRO A 38 -22.22 8.69 -5.14
CA PRO A 38 -21.69 9.83 -5.89
C PRO A 38 -20.16 9.93 -5.79
N LEU A 39 -19.49 10.20 -6.91
CA LEU A 39 -18.02 10.17 -6.98
C LEU A 39 -17.35 11.15 -6.00
N HIS A 40 -17.96 12.32 -5.79
CA HIS A 40 -17.45 13.31 -4.82
C HIS A 40 -17.50 12.80 -3.38
N ALA A 41 -18.55 12.06 -2.99
CA ALA A 41 -18.67 11.49 -1.66
C ALA A 41 -17.65 10.36 -1.45
N TRP A 42 -17.44 9.55 -2.48
CA TRP A 42 -16.38 8.54 -2.46
C TRP A 42 -14.98 9.15 -2.37
N ARG A 43 -14.70 10.21 -3.14
CA ARG A 43 -13.43 10.93 -3.06
C ARG A 43 -13.19 11.49 -1.66
N ALA A 44 -14.19 12.13 -1.06
CA ALA A 44 -14.10 12.61 0.32
C ALA A 44 -13.80 11.47 1.30
N ARG A 45 -14.40 10.28 1.14
CA ARG A 45 -14.07 9.11 1.96
C ARG A 45 -12.62 8.66 1.76
N CYS A 46 -12.14 8.62 0.52
CA CYS A 46 -10.75 8.26 0.24
C CYS A 46 -9.75 9.24 0.88
N VAL A 47 -10.02 10.55 0.80
CA VAL A 47 -9.20 11.57 1.46
C VAL A 47 -9.22 11.41 2.98
N ALA A 48 -10.37 11.12 3.58
CA ALA A 48 -10.46 10.84 5.02
C ALA A 48 -9.64 9.60 5.42
N LEU A 49 -9.72 8.51 4.64
CA LEU A 49 -8.90 7.30 4.86
C LEU A 49 -7.40 7.62 4.77
N MET A 50 -6.98 8.46 3.83
CA MET A 50 -5.58 8.90 3.74
C MET A 50 -5.16 9.73 4.97
N ALA A 51 -6.04 10.61 5.47
CA ALA A 51 -5.78 11.41 6.66
C ALA A 51 -5.67 10.55 7.94
N GLU A 52 -6.45 9.47 8.05
CA GLU A 52 -6.33 8.48 9.13
C GLU A 52 -4.94 7.82 9.11
N VAL A 53 -4.45 7.46 7.93
CA VAL A 53 -3.08 6.95 7.74
C VAL A 53 -2.04 8.00 8.13
N ASP A 54 -2.19 9.25 7.69
CA ASP A 54 -1.27 10.34 8.06
C ASP A 54 -1.15 10.50 9.59
N GLY A 55 -2.28 10.48 10.31
CA GLY A 55 -2.30 10.54 11.77
C GLY A 55 -1.52 9.39 12.41
N ALA A 56 -1.68 8.18 11.87
CA ALA A 56 -0.94 7.01 12.33
C ALA A 56 0.56 7.09 12.02
N LEU A 57 0.96 7.71 10.89
CA LEU A 57 2.36 7.91 10.53
C LEU A 57 3.04 8.96 11.41
N LEU A 58 2.35 10.07 11.71
CA LEU A 58 2.86 11.11 12.60
C LEU A 58 3.19 10.56 13.99
N ALA A 59 2.38 9.63 14.50
CA ALA A 59 2.61 8.98 15.79
C ALA A 59 3.87 8.08 15.83
N ARG A 60 4.51 7.80 14.68
CA ARG A 60 5.56 6.79 14.52
C ARG A 60 6.94 7.35 14.16
N ASN A 61 7.12 8.68 14.18
CA ASN A 61 8.40 9.35 13.86
C ASN A 61 9.02 8.90 12.51
N VAL A 62 8.18 8.56 11.53
CA VAL A 62 8.66 8.22 10.18
C VAL A 62 9.28 9.43 9.50
N THR A 63 10.27 9.20 8.63
CA THR A 63 10.85 10.31 7.87
C THR A 63 9.83 10.85 6.85
N PRO A 64 9.95 12.12 6.42
CA PRO A 64 9.07 12.67 5.39
C PRO A 64 9.04 11.85 4.09
N GLU A 65 10.19 11.28 3.70
CA GLU A 65 10.29 10.42 2.52
C GLU A 65 9.54 9.10 2.71
N GLN A 66 9.67 8.46 3.88
CA GLN A 66 8.93 7.25 4.21
C GLN A 66 7.42 7.53 4.26
N ALA A 67 7.02 8.62 4.91
CA ALA A 67 5.62 9.04 4.99
C ALA A 67 5.02 9.25 3.59
N HIS A 68 5.73 9.97 2.71
CA HIS A 68 5.32 10.19 1.33
C HIS A 68 5.16 8.87 0.57
N ARG A 69 6.12 7.94 0.67
CA ARG A 69 6.04 6.63 -0.01
C ARG A 69 4.87 5.77 0.49
N LEU A 70 4.62 5.75 1.80
CA LEU A 70 3.48 5.03 2.39
C LEU A 70 2.17 5.61 1.87
N ARG A 71 2.03 6.93 1.96
CA ARG A 71 0.85 7.66 1.47
C ARG A 71 0.62 7.46 -0.02
N LEU A 72 1.68 7.49 -0.83
CA LEU A 72 1.61 7.25 -2.28
C LEU A 72 1.09 5.85 -2.61
N SER A 73 1.64 4.82 -1.97
CA SER A 73 1.18 3.45 -2.20
C SER A 73 -0.25 3.19 -1.72
N HIS A 74 -0.69 3.88 -0.66
CA HIS A 74 -2.07 3.82 -0.17
C HIS A 74 -3.05 4.53 -1.10
N ALA A 75 -2.72 5.75 -1.55
CA ALA A 75 -3.51 6.47 -2.56
C ALA A 75 -3.64 5.65 -3.85
N LEU A 76 -2.56 5.01 -4.29
CA LEU A 76 -2.56 4.16 -5.48
C LEU A 76 -3.47 2.92 -5.32
N LEU A 77 -3.49 2.31 -4.14
CA LEU A 77 -4.43 1.22 -3.83
C LEU A 77 -5.89 1.68 -3.95
N LEU A 78 -6.22 2.85 -3.40
CA LEU A 78 -7.56 3.44 -3.48
C LEU A 78 -7.93 3.77 -4.93
N ASP A 79 -7.01 4.35 -5.71
CA ASP A 79 -7.20 4.62 -7.13
C ASP A 79 -7.48 3.33 -7.92
N ASP A 80 -6.70 2.27 -7.68
CA ASP A 80 -6.88 0.99 -8.36
C ASP A 80 -8.20 0.31 -8.02
N ALA A 81 -8.59 0.30 -6.74
CA ALA A 81 -9.86 -0.26 -6.32
C ALA A 81 -11.06 0.52 -6.88
N THR A 82 -10.95 1.85 -6.91
CA THR A 82 -11.99 2.73 -7.47
C THR A 82 -12.14 2.47 -8.97
N LEU A 83 -11.04 2.45 -9.71
CA LEU A 83 -11.06 2.25 -11.16
C LEU A 83 -11.49 0.84 -11.57
N ALA A 84 -11.27 -0.17 -10.72
CA ALA A 84 -11.79 -1.51 -10.94
C ALA A 84 -13.33 -1.58 -10.74
N SER A 85 -13.87 -0.76 -9.83
CA SER A 85 -15.27 -0.88 -9.36
C SER A 85 -16.21 0.17 -9.98
N CYS A 86 -15.68 1.25 -10.54
CA CYS A 86 -16.48 2.33 -11.15
C CYS A 86 -17.11 1.90 -12.49
N PRO A 87 -18.40 2.28 -12.73
CA PRO A 87 -18.98 2.32 -14.06
C PRO A 87 -18.19 3.23 -15.02
N GLU A 88 -18.26 2.98 -16.32
CA GLU A 88 -17.45 3.65 -17.35
C GLU A 88 -17.45 5.20 -17.28
N PRO A 89 -18.60 5.89 -17.08
CA PRO A 89 -18.60 7.35 -17.00
C PRO A 89 -17.80 7.89 -15.81
N MET A 90 -17.96 7.26 -14.64
CA MET A 90 -17.25 7.64 -13.40
C MET A 90 -15.78 7.26 -13.46
N ARG A 91 -15.46 6.16 -14.17
CA ARG A 91 -14.10 5.68 -14.34
C ARG A 91 -13.24 6.71 -15.05
N LYS A 92 -13.73 7.29 -16.16
CA LYS A 92 -13.01 8.34 -16.88
C LYS A 92 -12.79 9.58 -16.01
N GLU A 93 -13.84 10.05 -15.33
CA GLU A 93 -13.75 11.18 -14.40
C GLU A 93 -12.71 10.95 -13.29
N TRP A 94 -12.63 9.71 -12.78
CA TRP A 94 -11.62 9.35 -11.79
C TRP A 94 -10.21 9.27 -12.39
N GLN A 95 -10.04 8.72 -13.61
CA GLN A 95 -8.74 8.63 -14.29
C GLN A 95 -8.10 10.02 -14.52
N ASP A 96 -8.92 11.02 -14.87
CA ASP A 96 -8.45 12.38 -15.11
C ASP A 96 -8.00 13.09 -13.81
N ALA A 97 -8.50 12.63 -12.66
CA ALA A 97 -8.31 13.25 -11.35
C ALA A 97 -8.09 12.20 -10.24
N THR A 98 -7.10 11.32 -10.43
CA THR A 98 -6.72 10.31 -9.43
C THR A 98 -6.21 10.97 -8.15
N LEU A 99 -6.30 10.25 -7.03
CA LEU A 99 -5.77 10.73 -5.74
C LEU A 99 -4.26 10.97 -5.84
N CYS A 100 -3.53 10.06 -6.47
CA CYS A 100 -2.09 10.21 -6.68
C CYS A 100 -1.76 11.53 -7.40
N ARG A 101 -2.55 11.90 -8.42
CA ARG A 101 -2.33 13.13 -9.18
C ARG A 101 -2.73 14.38 -8.39
N ILE A 102 -3.94 14.40 -7.85
CA ILE A 102 -4.53 15.62 -7.27
C ILE A 102 -4.03 15.88 -5.85
N GLU A 103 -3.98 14.84 -5.02
CA GLU A 103 -3.64 14.98 -3.60
C GLU A 103 -2.12 14.92 -3.35
N LEU A 104 -1.39 14.22 -4.22
CA LEU A 104 0.06 13.98 -4.04
C LEU A 104 0.94 14.59 -5.13
N GLY A 105 0.38 15.05 -6.25
CA GLY A 105 1.17 15.58 -7.36
C GLY A 105 1.96 14.51 -8.13
N GLU A 106 1.62 13.23 -7.98
CA GLU A 106 2.36 12.08 -8.50
C GLU A 106 1.52 11.32 -9.55
N PRO A 107 1.47 11.78 -10.82
CA PRO A 107 0.67 11.12 -11.87
C PRO A 107 1.19 9.72 -12.23
N ASP A 108 2.48 9.46 -12.03
CA ASP A 108 3.16 8.20 -12.37
C ASP A 108 3.42 7.32 -11.14
N ALA A 109 2.55 7.44 -10.12
CA ALA A 109 2.67 6.76 -8.83
C ALA A 109 2.93 5.25 -8.92
N ALA A 110 2.32 4.57 -9.91
CA ALA A 110 2.54 3.15 -10.14
C ALA A 110 4.02 2.84 -10.42
N ASP A 111 4.66 3.61 -11.28
CA ASP A 111 6.05 3.38 -11.66
C ASP A 111 7.00 3.76 -10.51
N VAL A 112 6.66 4.79 -9.73
CA VAL A 112 7.40 5.15 -8.50
C VAL A 112 7.34 4.03 -7.46
N VAL A 113 6.15 3.46 -7.22
CA VAL A 113 5.97 2.33 -6.30
C VAL A 113 6.71 1.09 -6.79
N LEU A 114 6.65 0.79 -8.10
CA LEU A 114 7.36 -0.33 -8.70
C LEU A 114 8.89 -0.16 -8.59
N ALA A 115 9.42 1.03 -8.84
CA ALA A 115 10.84 1.31 -8.68
C ALA A 115 11.30 1.13 -7.23
N HIS A 116 10.46 1.50 -6.26
CA HIS A 116 10.76 1.28 -4.84
C HIS A 116 10.78 -0.21 -4.49
N LEU A 117 9.83 -0.99 -5.01
CA LEU A 117 9.82 -2.44 -4.86
C LEU A 117 11.08 -3.10 -5.47
N ASP A 118 11.48 -2.67 -6.67
CA ASP A 118 12.70 -3.16 -7.33
C ASP A 118 13.97 -2.78 -6.52
N ALA A 119 13.96 -1.68 -5.76
CA ALA A 119 15.03 -1.30 -4.83
C ALA A 119 15.03 -2.16 -3.55
N LEU A 120 13.87 -2.41 -2.95
CA LEU A 120 13.72 -3.32 -1.81
C LEU A 120 14.16 -4.74 -2.17
N ALA A 121 13.87 -5.18 -3.39
CA ALA A 121 14.32 -6.44 -3.93
C ALA A 121 15.87 -6.53 -4.07
N ARG A 122 16.60 -5.43 -4.10
CA ARG A 122 18.07 -5.48 -4.11
C ARG A 122 18.66 -5.54 -2.69
N HIS A 123 17.89 -5.19 -1.67
CA HIS A 123 18.35 -5.05 -0.28
C HIS A 123 17.31 -5.62 0.72
N PRO A 124 17.06 -6.94 0.72
CA PRO A 124 16.01 -7.56 1.52
C PRO A 124 16.26 -7.46 3.03
N ASP A 125 17.52 -7.38 3.46
CA ASP A 125 17.97 -7.25 4.84
C ASP A 125 17.52 -5.96 5.54
N ARG A 126 17.11 -4.94 4.77
CA ARG A 126 16.69 -3.62 5.29
C ARG A 126 15.23 -3.28 5.02
N GLY A 127 14.48 -4.24 4.48
CA GLY A 127 13.17 -4.00 3.87
C GLY A 127 11.99 -4.72 4.52
N GLY A 128 12.19 -5.56 5.55
CA GLY A 128 11.13 -6.45 6.06
C GLY A 128 9.79 -5.74 6.35
N ALA A 129 9.85 -4.62 7.03
CA ALA A 129 8.66 -3.85 7.39
C ALA A 129 7.97 -3.24 6.14
N TRP A 130 8.75 -2.76 5.16
CA TRP A 130 8.24 -2.29 3.86
C TRP A 130 7.65 -3.41 3.00
N LEU A 131 8.29 -4.57 3.00
CA LEU A 131 7.80 -5.74 2.31
C LEU A 131 6.45 -6.16 2.90
N ASN A 132 6.30 -6.15 4.23
CA ASN A 132 5.03 -6.46 4.90
C ASN A 132 3.93 -5.47 4.50
N TRP A 133 4.24 -4.18 4.49
CA TRP A 133 3.34 -3.14 4.00
C TRP A 133 2.86 -3.43 2.57
N TYR A 134 3.78 -3.69 1.65
CA TYR A 134 3.42 -3.97 0.26
C TYR A 134 2.64 -5.27 0.10
N ALA A 135 2.94 -6.32 0.86
CA ALA A 135 2.15 -7.55 0.81
C ALA A 135 0.70 -7.33 1.23
N ARG A 136 0.44 -6.53 2.28
CA ARG A 136 -0.93 -6.15 2.67
C ARG A 136 -1.64 -5.39 1.54
N LEU A 137 -0.97 -4.42 0.92
CA LEU A 137 -1.56 -3.66 -0.19
C LEU A 137 -1.81 -4.56 -1.42
N PHE A 138 -0.91 -5.49 -1.73
CA PHE A 138 -1.09 -6.44 -2.82
C PHE A 138 -2.24 -7.41 -2.57
N ALA A 139 -2.39 -7.91 -1.34
CA ALA A 139 -3.54 -8.72 -0.94
C ALA A 139 -4.86 -7.93 -1.10
N ALA A 140 -4.82 -6.61 -0.88
CA ALA A 140 -5.93 -5.69 -1.14
C ALA A 140 -6.09 -5.28 -2.61
N GLY A 141 -5.23 -5.77 -3.51
CA GLY A 141 -5.30 -5.55 -4.96
C GLY A 141 -4.62 -4.27 -5.46
N LEU A 142 -3.57 -3.80 -4.77
CA LEU A 142 -2.65 -2.80 -5.31
C LEU A 142 -2.05 -3.28 -6.63
N LEU A 143 -1.97 -2.38 -7.62
CA LEU A 143 -1.43 -2.63 -8.96
C LEU A 143 -2.16 -3.75 -9.72
N ARG A 144 -3.39 -4.12 -9.33
CA ARG A 144 -4.16 -5.21 -9.98
C ARG A 144 -4.42 -4.97 -11.47
N ARG A 145 -4.37 -3.71 -11.93
CA ARG A 145 -4.58 -3.32 -13.32
C ARG A 145 -3.30 -3.37 -14.17
N ARG A 146 -2.15 -3.68 -13.55
CA ARG A 146 -0.84 -3.73 -14.19
C ARG A 146 -0.42 -5.21 -14.37
N PRO A 147 -0.29 -5.71 -15.61
CA PRO A 147 0.04 -7.12 -15.85
C PRO A 147 1.43 -7.49 -15.34
N ASP A 148 2.36 -6.53 -15.29
CA ASP A 148 3.73 -6.69 -14.76
C ASP A 148 3.79 -6.70 -13.22
N ALA A 149 2.69 -6.37 -12.53
CA ALA A 149 2.63 -6.33 -11.07
C ALA A 149 2.44 -7.70 -10.43
N ILE A 150 1.80 -8.66 -11.12
CA ILE A 150 1.57 -10.02 -10.59
C ILE A 150 2.90 -10.72 -10.30
N GLN A 151 3.84 -10.65 -11.24
CA GLN A 151 5.15 -11.27 -11.08
C GLN A 151 5.95 -10.62 -9.95
N ARG A 152 5.90 -9.28 -9.83
CA ARG A 152 6.57 -8.55 -8.75
C ARG A 152 5.95 -8.79 -7.38
N CYS A 153 4.62 -8.87 -7.29
CA CYS A 153 3.90 -9.27 -6.09
C CYS A 153 4.35 -10.66 -5.61
N ARG A 154 4.48 -11.63 -6.55
CA ARG A 154 5.01 -12.96 -6.23
C ARG A 154 6.43 -12.87 -5.65
N GLN A 155 7.32 -12.12 -6.29
CA GLN A 155 8.70 -11.94 -5.80
C GLN A 155 8.75 -11.30 -4.40
N VAL A 156 7.89 -10.32 -4.13
CA VAL A 156 7.77 -9.70 -2.79
C VAL A 156 7.32 -10.72 -1.75
N ASN A 157 6.31 -11.52 -2.07
CA ASN A 157 5.82 -12.57 -1.17
C ASN A 157 6.85 -13.68 -0.92
N GLU A 158 7.62 -14.08 -1.94
CA GLU A 158 8.73 -15.02 -1.79
C GLU A 158 9.81 -14.46 -0.85
N ARG A 159 10.20 -13.20 -1.03
CA ARG A 159 11.18 -12.54 -0.17
C ARG A 159 10.71 -12.33 1.26
N LEU A 160 9.41 -12.11 1.47
CA LEU A 160 8.84 -12.10 2.81
C LEU A 160 8.96 -13.45 3.49
N ARG A 161 8.71 -14.55 2.78
CA ARG A 161 8.89 -15.91 3.31
C ARG A 161 10.35 -16.17 3.69
N GLU A 162 11.29 -15.70 2.88
CA GLU A 162 12.73 -15.82 3.18
C GLU A 162 13.16 -14.95 4.37
N ALA A 163 12.71 -13.69 4.41
CA ALA A 163 13.06 -12.74 5.47
C ALA A 163 12.35 -13.04 6.80
N TRP A 164 11.20 -13.73 6.73
CA TRP A 164 10.32 -13.95 7.87
C TRP A 164 9.64 -15.33 7.82
N PRO A 165 10.41 -16.43 7.94
CA PRO A 165 9.89 -17.80 7.72
C PRO A 165 8.72 -18.16 8.64
N TRP A 166 8.67 -17.56 9.83
CA TRP A 166 7.67 -17.83 10.86
C TRP A 166 6.36 -17.04 10.70
N ALA A 167 6.30 -15.98 9.89
CA ALA A 167 5.02 -15.29 9.61
C ALA A 167 4.18 -16.04 8.55
N CYS A 168 4.82 -16.97 7.83
CA CYS A 168 4.17 -17.83 6.85
C CYS A 168 4.02 -19.27 7.34
N GLY A 169 4.27 -19.53 8.62
CA GLY A 169 4.10 -20.84 9.23
C GLY A 169 2.62 -21.17 9.40
N GLU A 170 2.16 -22.20 8.69
CA GLU A 170 1.16 -23.14 9.19
C GLU A 170 1.50 -23.43 10.66
N GLU A 171 0.49 -23.44 11.53
CA GLU A 171 0.62 -24.01 12.85
C GLU A 171 1.30 -25.38 12.71
N GLN A 172 2.59 -25.46 13.04
CA GLN A 172 3.24 -26.73 13.27
C GLN A 172 2.65 -27.25 14.59
N GLY A 173 1.46 -27.86 14.47
CA GLY A 173 1.01 -28.84 15.43
C GLY A 173 1.94 -30.04 15.36
N SER A 174 2.69 -30.26 16.44
CA SER A 174 3.17 -31.54 16.98
C SER A 174 4.24 -31.21 18.02
N ASP A 175 4.22 -31.70 19.26
CA ASP A 175 3.35 -32.60 20.01
C ASP A 175 3.40 -32.19 21.48
#